data_AF-A0A0G3VK29-F1
#
_entry.id   AF-A0A0G3VK29-F1
#
_cell.length_a   1.000
_cell.length_b   1.000
_cell.length_c   1.000
_cell.angle_alpha   90.00
_cell.angle_beta   90.00
_cell.angle_gamma   90.00
#
_symmetry.space_group_name_H-M   'P 1'
#
loop_
_entity.id
_entity.type
_entity.pdbx_description
1 polymer ?
#
loop_
_entity_poly.entity_id
_entity_poly.type
_entity_poly.pdbx_seq_one_letter_code
_entity_poly.pdbx_strand_id
1 'polypeptide(L)'
;QLSDIKRCDFDYSGTSLKALIMEKVVITDLYFSQDDLYKIFADMNIAALTIADSKMIHMLCPSSDSPLRYLNFLKNDLTDLLYEKCDKLGQLETLILQKNKFESLSKVSFMTSHMKSLKYLDMSSNLLRHEGADAQCQWAESLTELDLSSNQLTDAVFECLPVNIQHLNLQNNQISSVPRGMAELKALKELNLASNRLADLPGCGGFTALELLNVEMNSILTPSADFFQSCPRVRELKAGKNPFKCSCELRAFIREEKQSGGRLFGWPAAYMCEYPEDLRGTQLKDFHLSE
;
A
#
# COMPACT_ATOMS: atom_id res chain seq x y z
N GLN A 1 16.26 -35.33 -32.49
CA GLN A 1 16.83 -34.03 -32.08
C GLN A 1 16.82 -33.79 -30.57
N LEU A 2 16.02 -34.51 -29.77
CA LEU A 2 16.06 -34.42 -28.29
C LEU A 2 16.93 -35.52 -27.61
N SER A 3 17.50 -36.44 -28.38
CA SER A 3 18.25 -37.61 -27.88
C SER A 3 19.63 -37.29 -27.29
N ASP A 4 20.15 -36.08 -27.52
CA ASP A 4 21.49 -35.65 -27.08
C ASP A 4 21.45 -34.58 -25.97
N ILE A 5 20.27 -34.31 -25.38
CA ILE A 5 20.18 -33.37 -24.26
C ILE A 5 20.78 -34.03 -23.02
N LYS A 6 21.98 -33.59 -22.63
CA LYS A 6 22.56 -33.91 -21.33
C LYS A 6 21.67 -33.32 -20.24
N ARG A 7 20.93 -34.18 -19.55
CA ARG A 7 20.19 -33.79 -18.34
C ARG A 7 21.21 -33.49 -17.25
N CYS A 8 21.21 -32.26 -16.76
CA CYS A 8 21.98 -31.86 -15.59
C CYS A 8 20.99 -31.57 -14.47
N ASP A 9 21.13 -32.27 -13.34
CA ASP A 9 20.42 -31.92 -12.13
C ASP A 9 21.15 -30.76 -11.47
N PHE A 10 20.45 -29.65 -11.24
CA PHE A 10 21.00 -28.48 -10.55
C PHE A 10 20.89 -28.70 -9.04
N ASP A 11 22.01 -29.08 -8.41
CA ASP A 11 22.11 -29.26 -6.95
C ASP A 11 22.88 -28.10 -6.31
N TYR A 12 22.20 -27.33 -5.46
CA TYR A 12 22.76 -26.19 -4.73
C TYR A 12 22.97 -26.49 -3.24
N SER A 13 22.73 -27.72 -2.78
CA SER A 13 22.76 -28.09 -1.36
C SER A 13 24.13 -27.88 -0.69
N GLY A 14 25.22 -27.92 -1.46
CA GLY A 14 26.59 -27.65 -1.00
C GLY A 14 27.04 -26.19 -1.09
N THR A 15 26.17 -25.26 -1.48
CA THR A 15 26.56 -23.86 -1.72
C THR A 15 26.43 -22.98 -0.47
N SER A 16 27.26 -21.96 -0.37
CA SER A 16 27.18 -20.93 0.70
C SER A 16 26.29 -19.74 0.30
N LEU A 17 25.42 -19.92 -0.69
CA LEU A 17 24.59 -18.84 -1.24
C LEU A 17 23.58 -18.39 -0.18
N LYS A 18 23.46 -17.08 0.04
CA LYS A 18 22.52 -16.50 1.02
C LYS A 18 21.40 -15.69 0.38
N ALA A 19 21.64 -15.19 -0.83
CA ALA A 19 20.70 -14.38 -1.58
C ALA A 19 20.92 -14.56 -3.08
N LEU A 20 19.86 -14.49 -3.86
CA LEU A 20 19.90 -14.50 -5.33
C LEU A 20 19.09 -13.31 -5.86
N ILE A 21 19.68 -12.56 -6.79
CA ILE A 21 19.02 -11.45 -7.48
C ILE A 21 19.13 -11.69 -8.97
N MET A 22 17.99 -11.69 -9.64
CA MET A 22 17.85 -11.81 -11.08
C MET A 22 16.98 -10.67 -11.58
N GLU A 23 17.46 -9.92 -12.57
CA GLU A 23 16.75 -8.79 -13.13
C GLU A 23 16.76 -8.86 -14.65
N LYS A 24 15.64 -8.47 -15.27
CA LYS A 24 15.54 -8.38 -16.74
C LYS A 24 15.84 -9.71 -17.42
N VAL A 25 15.37 -10.80 -16.84
CA VAL A 25 15.58 -12.14 -17.39
C VAL A 25 14.68 -12.32 -18.60
N VAL A 26 15.28 -12.72 -19.72
CA VAL A 26 14.59 -12.98 -20.97
C VAL A 26 14.79 -14.45 -21.32
N ILE A 27 13.70 -15.17 -21.52
CA ILE A 27 13.73 -16.55 -22.02
C ILE A 27 13.64 -16.47 -23.55
N THR A 28 14.75 -16.76 -24.25
CA THR A 28 14.83 -16.68 -25.72
C THR A 28 14.55 -18.01 -26.41
N ASP A 29 14.96 -19.12 -25.81
CA ASP A 29 14.90 -20.47 -26.38
C ASP A 29 14.39 -21.45 -25.31
N LEU A 30 13.30 -22.18 -25.60
CA LEU A 30 12.64 -23.05 -24.61
C LEU A 30 12.91 -24.54 -24.91
N TYR A 31 13.61 -25.21 -23.98
CA TYR A 31 13.58 -26.67 -23.81
C TYR A 31 13.54 -27.08 -22.32
N PHE A 32 12.73 -26.39 -21.50
CA PHE A 32 12.49 -26.79 -20.10
C PHE A 32 11.04 -26.50 -19.68
N SER A 33 10.53 -27.23 -18.69
CA SER A 33 9.25 -26.91 -18.05
C SER A 33 9.43 -25.72 -17.11
N GLN A 34 8.59 -24.69 -17.19
CA GLN A 34 8.65 -23.56 -16.25
C GLN A 34 8.50 -24.00 -14.79
N ASP A 35 7.73 -25.06 -14.54
CA ASP A 35 7.56 -25.63 -13.20
C ASP A 35 8.87 -26.16 -12.62
N ASP A 36 9.73 -26.77 -13.45
CA ASP A 36 11.04 -27.27 -12.99
C ASP A 36 11.92 -26.09 -12.54
N LEU A 37 11.89 -24.98 -13.27
CA LEU A 37 12.64 -23.77 -12.92
C LEU A 37 12.09 -23.11 -11.65
N TYR A 38 10.77 -22.94 -11.55
CA TYR A 38 10.14 -22.36 -10.36
C TYR A 38 10.35 -23.23 -9.12
N LYS A 39 10.41 -24.56 -9.29
CA LYS A 39 10.73 -25.48 -8.19
C LYS A 39 12.13 -25.26 -7.65
N ILE A 40 13.13 -25.08 -8.52
CA ILE A 40 14.49 -24.73 -8.09
C ILE A 40 14.46 -23.48 -7.22
N PHE A 41 13.81 -22.41 -7.70
CA PHE A 41 13.72 -21.15 -6.96
C PHE A 41 12.92 -21.26 -5.66
N ALA A 42 11.83 -22.03 -5.64
CA ALA A 42 10.95 -22.17 -4.48
C ALA A 42 11.65 -22.91 -3.34
N ASP A 43 12.43 -23.94 -3.68
CA ASP A 43 13.07 -24.81 -2.69
C ASP A 43 14.47 -24.32 -2.26
N MET A 44 14.96 -23.19 -2.80
CA MET A 44 16.29 -22.67 -2.47
C MET A 44 16.46 -22.44 -0.96
N ASN A 45 17.58 -22.91 -0.42
CA ASN A 45 17.95 -22.70 0.98
C ASN A 45 18.67 -21.35 1.17
N ILE A 46 17.99 -20.25 0.79
CA ILE A 46 18.51 -18.88 0.86
C ILE A 46 17.57 -17.98 1.66
N ALA A 47 18.09 -16.88 2.20
CA ALA A 47 17.29 -15.94 2.98
C ALA A 47 16.55 -14.91 2.10
N ALA A 48 17.05 -14.62 0.90
CA ALA A 48 16.50 -13.58 0.03
C ALA A 48 16.51 -13.99 -1.45
N LEU A 49 15.37 -13.84 -2.12
CA LEU A 49 15.25 -14.03 -3.56
C LEU A 49 14.60 -12.81 -4.20
N THR A 50 15.23 -12.31 -5.26
CA THR A 50 14.65 -11.29 -6.14
C THR A 50 14.65 -11.81 -7.57
N ILE A 51 13.48 -11.79 -8.21
CA ILE A 51 13.35 -12.00 -9.65
C ILE A 51 12.48 -10.88 -10.19
N ALA A 52 13.10 -9.84 -10.73
CA ALA A 52 12.42 -8.59 -11.11
C ALA A 52 12.48 -8.34 -12.62
N ASP A 53 11.48 -7.62 -13.16
CA ASP A 53 11.42 -7.22 -14.57
C ASP A 53 11.55 -8.40 -15.55
N SER A 54 10.97 -9.55 -15.21
CA SER A 54 11.27 -10.83 -15.88
C SER A 54 10.04 -11.55 -16.45
N LYS A 55 8.89 -10.87 -16.50
CA LYS A 55 7.62 -11.39 -17.06
C LYS A 55 7.20 -12.75 -16.47
N MET A 56 7.53 -13.01 -15.21
CA MET A 56 7.06 -14.22 -14.53
C MET A 56 5.55 -14.19 -14.42
N ILE A 57 4.89 -15.27 -14.83
CA ILE A 57 3.43 -15.41 -14.75
C ILE A 57 2.98 -16.25 -13.54
N HIS A 58 3.89 -17.00 -12.92
CA HIS A 58 3.60 -17.87 -11.79
C HIS A 58 4.86 -18.13 -10.95
N MET A 59 4.67 -18.65 -9.73
CA MET A 59 5.71 -19.16 -8.84
C MET A 59 5.11 -20.22 -7.91
N LEU A 60 5.86 -21.29 -7.64
CA LEU A 60 5.40 -22.43 -6.84
C LEU A 60 5.58 -22.18 -5.34
N CYS A 61 4.63 -22.67 -4.53
CA CYS A 61 4.84 -22.79 -3.10
C CYS A 61 6.00 -23.77 -2.82
N PRO A 62 6.92 -23.46 -1.89
CA PRO A 62 8.01 -24.36 -1.53
C PRO A 62 7.51 -25.75 -1.11
N SER A 63 8.31 -26.78 -1.37
CA SER A 63 8.00 -28.18 -1.03
C SER A 63 8.11 -28.46 0.48
N SER A 64 8.87 -27.63 1.20
CA SER A 64 9.08 -27.69 2.65
C SER A 64 9.15 -26.29 3.25
N ASP A 65 9.14 -26.17 4.59
CA ASP A 65 9.26 -24.88 5.27
C ASP A 65 10.50 -24.12 4.78
N SER A 66 10.28 -22.95 4.22
CA SER A 66 11.30 -22.16 3.55
C SER A 66 12.03 -21.24 4.53
N PRO A 67 13.37 -21.09 4.39
CA PRO A 67 14.16 -20.12 5.16
C PRO A 67 14.05 -18.69 4.61
N LEU A 68 13.29 -18.47 3.53
CA LEU A 68 13.14 -17.16 2.90
C LEU A 68 12.54 -16.14 3.88
N ARG A 69 13.23 -15.01 3.98
CA ARG A 69 12.82 -13.82 4.75
C ARG A 69 12.46 -12.65 3.85
N TYR A 70 13.02 -12.61 2.65
CA TYR A 70 12.78 -11.55 1.66
C TYR A 70 12.45 -12.14 0.30
N LEU A 71 11.30 -11.77 -0.24
CA LEU A 71 10.88 -12.11 -1.60
C LEU A 71 10.55 -10.84 -2.38
N ASN A 72 11.10 -10.72 -3.58
CA ASN A 72 10.81 -9.60 -4.46
C ASN A 72 10.58 -10.06 -5.89
N PHE A 73 9.34 -9.85 -6.35
CA PHE A 73 8.90 -10.12 -7.72
C PHE A 73 8.45 -8.85 -8.44
N LEU A 74 9.11 -7.73 -8.16
CA LEU A 74 8.86 -6.44 -8.80
C LEU A 74 8.76 -6.57 -10.33
N LYS A 75 7.70 -5.99 -10.91
CA LYS A 75 7.56 -5.84 -12.36
C LYS A 75 7.55 -7.19 -13.09
N ASN A 76 6.65 -8.07 -12.70
CA ASN A 76 6.37 -9.31 -13.41
C ASN A 76 4.90 -9.33 -13.87
N ASP A 77 4.41 -10.49 -14.28
CA ASP A 77 3.05 -10.72 -14.74
C ASP A 77 2.27 -11.62 -13.76
N LEU A 78 2.63 -11.60 -12.46
CA LEU A 78 2.01 -12.42 -11.43
C LEU A 78 0.58 -11.95 -11.14
N THR A 79 -0.29 -12.90 -10.79
CA THR A 79 -1.71 -12.66 -10.52
C THR A 79 -2.10 -13.19 -9.14
N ASP A 80 -3.36 -13.04 -8.77
CA ASP A 80 -3.93 -13.51 -7.51
C ASP A 80 -3.81 -15.03 -7.25
N LEU A 81 -3.34 -15.81 -8.23
CA LEU A 81 -3.05 -17.24 -8.10
C LEU A 81 -1.70 -17.51 -7.42
N LEU A 82 -0.86 -16.48 -7.25
CA LEU A 82 0.42 -16.62 -6.58
C LEU A 82 0.21 -17.11 -5.14
N TYR A 83 0.91 -18.19 -4.78
CA TYR A 83 0.93 -18.74 -3.42
C TYR A 83 -0.46 -19.00 -2.82
N GLU A 84 -1.46 -19.33 -3.65
CA GLU A 84 -2.77 -19.71 -3.17
C GLU A 84 -2.64 -20.88 -2.18
N LYS A 85 -3.01 -20.64 -0.91
CA LYS A 85 -2.92 -21.61 0.21
C LYS A 85 -1.49 -22.08 0.55
N CYS A 86 -0.47 -21.26 0.31
CA CYS A 86 0.90 -21.60 0.68
C CYS A 86 1.14 -21.42 2.19
N ASP A 87 1.52 -22.48 2.89
CA ASP A 87 1.81 -22.50 4.33
C ASP A 87 3.31 -22.58 4.67
N LYS A 88 4.18 -22.65 3.65
CA LYS A 88 5.63 -22.89 3.80
C LYS A 88 6.49 -21.64 3.93
N LEU A 89 5.91 -20.45 3.80
CA LEU A 89 6.60 -19.16 3.87
C LEU A 89 6.49 -18.52 5.27
N GLY A 90 6.49 -19.33 6.33
CA GLY A 90 6.27 -18.85 7.70
C GLY A 90 7.33 -17.88 8.24
N GLN A 91 8.55 -17.90 7.68
CA GLN A 91 9.66 -16.99 8.04
C GLN A 91 9.72 -15.73 7.18
N LEU A 92 8.85 -15.58 6.17
CA LEU A 92 8.91 -14.44 5.26
C LEU A 92 8.58 -13.15 6.02
N GLU A 93 9.47 -12.16 5.95
CA GLU A 93 9.35 -10.88 6.64
C GLU A 93 8.95 -9.74 5.68
N THR A 94 9.38 -9.84 4.43
CA THR A 94 9.18 -8.81 3.40
C THR A 94 8.78 -9.45 2.07
N LEU A 95 7.67 -8.98 1.49
CA LEU A 95 7.17 -9.42 0.20
C LEU A 95 6.92 -8.22 -0.72
N ILE A 96 7.61 -8.15 -1.86
CA ILE A 96 7.45 -7.11 -2.87
C ILE A 96 6.77 -7.71 -4.10
N LEU A 97 5.55 -7.24 -4.38
CA LEU A 97 4.73 -7.62 -5.52
C LEU A 97 4.32 -6.40 -6.37
N GLN A 98 5.05 -5.29 -6.21
CA GLN A 98 4.84 -4.07 -6.97
C GLN A 98 4.85 -4.33 -8.49
N LYS A 99 3.97 -3.64 -9.24
CA LYS A 99 3.92 -3.71 -10.71
C LYS A 99 3.66 -5.12 -11.25
N ASN A 100 2.70 -5.82 -10.68
CA ASN A 100 2.19 -7.09 -11.19
C ASN A 100 0.74 -6.92 -11.68
N LYS A 101 -0.03 -8.01 -11.74
CA LYS A 101 -1.41 -8.06 -12.25
C LYS A 101 -2.38 -8.61 -11.20
N PHE A 102 -2.17 -8.26 -9.93
CA PHE A 102 -3.12 -8.62 -8.87
C PHE A 102 -4.39 -7.77 -8.97
N GLU A 103 -5.55 -8.39 -8.83
CA GLU A 103 -6.86 -7.77 -9.02
C GLU A 103 -7.72 -7.82 -7.75
N SER A 104 -7.56 -8.84 -6.90
CA SER A 104 -8.42 -9.04 -5.73
C SER A 104 -7.69 -8.84 -4.41
N LEU A 105 -8.08 -7.79 -3.67
CA LEU A 105 -7.50 -7.53 -2.34
C LEU A 105 -7.79 -8.66 -1.34
N SER A 106 -8.97 -9.27 -1.40
CA SER A 106 -9.33 -10.36 -0.49
C SER A 106 -8.49 -11.60 -0.75
N LYS A 107 -8.21 -11.97 -2.01
CA LYS A 107 -7.29 -13.07 -2.34
C LYS A 107 -5.86 -12.80 -1.85
N VAL A 108 -5.38 -11.56 -2.00
CA VAL A 108 -4.08 -11.15 -1.44
C VAL A 108 -4.06 -11.30 0.07
N SER A 109 -5.14 -10.90 0.77
CA SER A 109 -5.24 -11.11 2.21
C SER A 109 -5.05 -12.59 2.56
N PHE A 110 -5.86 -13.48 1.96
CA PHE A 110 -5.77 -14.93 2.19
C PHE A 110 -4.41 -15.52 1.85
N MET A 111 -3.79 -15.11 0.75
CA MET A 111 -2.43 -15.52 0.36
C MET A 111 -1.43 -15.26 1.49
N THR A 112 -1.54 -14.10 2.16
CA THR A 112 -0.61 -13.73 3.24
C THR A 112 -0.93 -14.36 4.59
N SER A 113 -2.14 -14.89 4.80
CA SER A 113 -2.66 -15.33 6.11
C SER A 113 -1.76 -16.32 6.86
N HIS A 114 -0.97 -17.14 6.16
CA HIS A 114 -0.06 -18.12 6.75
C HIS A 114 1.40 -17.63 6.90
N MET A 115 1.72 -16.43 6.40
CA MET A 115 3.05 -15.84 6.48
C MET A 115 3.26 -15.20 7.86
N LYS A 116 3.45 -16.05 8.88
CA LYS A 116 3.45 -15.67 10.30
C LYS A 116 4.44 -14.57 10.68
N SER A 117 5.50 -14.37 9.90
CA SER A 117 6.54 -13.36 10.17
C SER A 117 6.44 -12.11 9.29
N LEU A 118 5.44 -12.01 8.41
CA LEU A 118 5.36 -10.97 7.39
C LEU A 118 5.09 -9.61 8.02
N LYS A 119 6.05 -8.69 7.91
CA LYS A 119 5.97 -7.34 8.48
C LYS A 119 5.63 -6.29 7.43
N TYR A 120 6.17 -6.44 6.23
CA TYR A 120 6.05 -5.49 5.12
C TYR A 120 5.55 -6.17 3.84
N LEU A 121 4.51 -5.60 3.25
CA LEU A 121 3.97 -6.02 1.96
C LEU A 121 3.82 -4.81 1.02
N ASP A 122 4.44 -4.89 -0.15
CA ASP A 122 4.26 -3.92 -1.23
C ASP A 122 3.42 -4.52 -2.36
N MET A 123 2.19 -4.04 -2.48
CA MET A 123 1.25 -4.36 -3.55
C MET A 123 1.02 -3.17 -4.48
N SER A 124 1.89 -2.16 -4.46
CA SER A 124 1.70 -0.93 -5.22
C SER A 124 1.70 -1.17 -6.73
N SER A 125 1.01 -0.30 -7.48
CA SER A 125 0.97 -0.38 -8.95
C SER A 125 0.46 -1.72 -9.49
N ASN A 126 -0.57 -2.29 -8.86
CA ASN A 126 -1.31 -3.45 -9.35
C ASN A 126 -2.69 -3.01 -9.88
N LEU A 127 -3.63 -3.93 -10.01
CA LEU A 127 -4.99 -3.69 -10.47
C LEU A 127 -6.02 -3.92 -9.35
N LEU A 128 -5.60 -3.82 -8.08
CA LEU A 128 -6.39 -4.25 -6.94
C LEU A 128 -7.71 -3.48 -6.82
N ARG A 129 -8.76 -4.25 -6.58
CA ARG A 129 -10.13 -3.82 -6.26
C ARG A 129 -10.61 -4.57 -5.02
N HIS A 130 -11.62 -4.01 -4.38
CA HIS A 130 -12.38 -4.66 -3.33
C HIS A 130 -13.86 -4.34 -3.54
N GLU A 131 -14.67 -5.38 -3.78
CA GLU A 131 -16.08 -5.25 -4.15
C GLU A 131 -17.02 -5.14 -2.91
N GLY A 132 -16.47 -5.11 -1.68
CA GLY A 132 -17.21 -4.94 -0.43
C GLY A 132 -17.58 -6.22 0.31
N ALA A 133 -18.52 -6.10 1.25
CA ALA A 133 -18.93 -7.00 2.34
C ALA A 133 -19.06 -8.52 2.07
N ASP A 134 -19.09 -8.96 0.82
CA ASP A 134 -19.19 -10.39 0.48
C ASP A 134 -17.84 -11.13 0.56
N ALA A 135 -16.73 -10.40 0.72
CA ALA A 135 -15.39 -10.99 0.81
C ALA A 135 -14.76 -10.78 2.20
N GLN A 136 -14.76 -11.83 3.02
CA GLN A 136 -14.01 -11.83 4.27
C GLN A 136 -12.51 -11.71 3.97
N CYS A 137 -11.82 -10.81 4.69
CA CYS A 137 -10.38 -10.64 4.54
C CYS A 137 -9.65 -11.19 5.75
N GLN A 138 -8.55 -11.91 5.49
CA GLN A 138 -7.76 -12.56 6.53
C GLN A 138 -6.28 -12.32 6.25
N TRP A 139 -5.70 -11.34 6.93
CA TRP A 139 -4.30 -10.96 6.77
C TRP A 139 -3.35 -11.70 7.73
N ALA A 140 -2.05 -11.67 7.43
CA ALA A 140 -1.03 -12.02 8.40
C ALA A 140 -1.13 -11.11 9.65
N GLU A 141 -1.19 -11.70 10.84
CA GLU A 141 -1.31 -10.93 12.10
C GLU A 141 -0.08 -10.07 12.40
N SER A 142 1.08 -10.43 11.84
CA SER A 142 2.36 -9.72 11.98
C SER A 142 2.52 -8.53 11.03
N LEU A 143 1.57 -8.33 10.10
CA LEU A 143 1.67 -7.28 9.09
C LEU A 143 1.51 -5.90 9.74
N THR A 144 2.53 -5.06 9.59
CA THR A 144 2.59 -3.71 10.19
C THR A 144 2.74 -2.60 9.17
N GLU A 145 3.21 -2.92 7.96
CA GLU A 145 3.41 -1.98 6.87
C GLU A 145 2.84 -2.53 5.56
N LEU A 146 2.00 -1.74 4.91
CA LEU A 146 1.26 -2.14 3.72
C LEU A 146 1.19 -1.00 2.71
N ASP A 147 1.76 -1.24 1.52
CA ASP A 147 1.62 -0.35 0.37
C ASP A 147 0.60 -0.88 -0.62
N LEU A 148 -0.51 -0.15 -0.77
CA LEU A 148 -1.61 -0.39 -1.71
C LEU A 148 -1.73 0.76 -2.72
N SER A 149 -0.71 1.61 -2.85
CA SER A 149 -0.78 2.78 -3.70
C SER A 149 -0.84 2.45 -5.18
N SER A 150 -1.42 3.35 -5.98
CA SER A 150 -1.55 3.18 -7.44
C SER A 150 -2.31 1.90 -7.82
N ASN A 151 -3.49 1.70 -7.21
CA ASN A 151 -4.41 0.61 -7.52
C ASN A 151 -5.77 1.19 -7.96
N GLN A 152 -6.83 0.36 -7.94
CA GLN A 152 -8.19 0.75 -8.31
C GLN A 152 -9.14 0.67 -7.10
N LEU A 153 -8.61 0.90 -5.90
CA LEU A 153 -9.36 0.77 -4.66
C LEU A 153 -10.31 1.95 -4.46
N THR A 154 -11.49 1.66 -3.90
CA THR A 154 -12.52 2.62 -3.50
C THR A 154 -12.67 2.61 -1.98
N ASP A 155 -13.64 3.34 -1.44
CA ASP A 155 -13.97 3.42 -0.01
C ASP A 155 -14.19 2.05 0.64
N ALA A 156 -14.60 1.03 -0.12
CA ALA A 156 -14.80 -0.33 0.37
C ALA A 156 -13.50 -0.97 0.90
N VAL A 157 -12.31 -0.47 0.51
CA VAL A 157 -11.02 -0.99 1.00
C VAL A 157 -10.95 -1.07 2.53
N PHE A 158 -11.59 -0.13 3.24
CA PHE A 158 -11.55 -0.04 4.70
C PHE A 158 -12.28 -1.19 5.42
N GLU A 159 -13.04 -2.02 4.70
CA GLU A 159 -13.63 -3.28 5.20
C GLU A 159 -12.62 -4.43 5.22
N CYS A 160 -11.51 -4.30 4.48
CA CYS A 160 -10.56 -5.37 4.17
C CYS A 160 -9.12 -5.02 4.57
N LEU A 161 -8.93 -4.16 5.58
CA LEU A 161 -7.58 -3.77 6.05
C LEU A 161 -7.11 -4.62 7.25
N PRO A 162 -5.80 -4.90 7.37
CA PRO A 162 -5.22 -5.59 8.52
C PRO A 162 -5.29 -4.72 9.79
N VAL A 163 -5.82 -5.27 10.89
CA VAL A 163 -6.09 -4.52 12.13
C VAL A 163 -4.83 -4.03 12.88
N ASN A 164 -3.69 -4.70 12.70
CA ASN A 164 -2.42 -4.38 13.38
C ASN A 164 -1.52 -3.41 12.59
N ILE A 165 -2.03 -2.86 11.48
CA ILE A 165 -1.26 -2.00 10.61
C ILE A 165 -0.83 -0.71 11.31
N GLN A 166 0.42 -0.30 11.08
CA GLN A 166 1.01 0.93 11.61
C GLN A 166 1.25 1.97 10.51
N HIS A 167 1.67 1.52 9.33
CA HIS A 167 1.91 2.37 8.17
C HIS A 167 1.09 1.86 6.98
N LEU A 168 0.21 2.71 6.46
CA LEU A 168 -0.68 2.36 5.35
C LEU A 168 -0.58 3.40 4.24
N ASN A 169 -0.20 2.95 3.05
CA ASN A 169 -0.17 3.78 1.85
C ASN A 169 -1.32 3.40 0.89
N LEU A 170 -2.28 4.31 0.74
CA LEU A 170 -3.42 4.22 -0.17
C LEU A 170 -3.39 5.33 -1.24
N GLN A 171 -2.23 5.96 -1.45
CA GLN A 171 -2.06 7.03 -2.42
C GLN A 171 -2.48 6.59 -3.83
N ASN A 172 -3.02 7.52 -4.63
CA ASN A 172 -3.32 7.28 -6.04
C ASN A 172 -4.30 6.11 -6.24
N ASN A 173 -5.44 6.18 -5.55
CA ASN A 173 -6.57 5.27 -5.69
C ASN A 173 -7.83 6.10 -6.05
N GLN A 174 -9.02 5.51 -5.86
CA GLN A 174 -10.31 6.13 -6.18
C GLN A 174 -11.16 6.38 -4.94
N ILE A 175 -10.52 6.61 -3.79
CA ILE A 175 -11.19 6.79 -2.49
C ILE A 175 -11.82 8.17 -2.43
N SER A 176 -13.13 8.24 -2.23
CA SER A 176 -13.91 9.45 -2.03
C SER A 176 -14.17 9.78 -0.57
N SER A 177 -14.15 8.78 0.31
CA SER A 177 -14.38 8.97 1.74
C SER A 177 -13.77 7.87 2.59
N VAL A 178 -13.59 8.15 3.88
CA VAL A 178 -13.29 7.13 4.89
C VAL A 178 -14.59 6.83 5.64
N PRO A 179 -15.16 5.62 5.49
CA PRO A 179 -16.49 5.32 6.01
C PRO A 179 -16.51 5.23 7.55
N ARG A 180 -17.66 5.60 8.14
CA ARG A 180 -17.92 5.36 9.57
C ARG A 180 -18.18 3.87 9.79
N GLY A 181 -17.67 3.31 10.89
CA GLY A 181 -17.88 1.90 11.22
C GLY A 181 -16.99 0.92 10.46
N MET A 182 -15.91 1.41 9.84
CA MET A 182 -14.84 0.56 9.30
C MET A 182 -14.09 -0.22 10.41
N ALA A 183 -13.16 -1.08 9.99
CA ALA A 183 -12.24 -1.74 10.91
C ALA A 183 -11.48 -0.73 11.80
N GLU A 184 -11.38 -1.05 13.08
CA GLU A 184 -10.70 -0.23 14.09
C GLU A 184 -9.18 -0.43 13.99
N LEU A 185 -8.50 0.37 13.16
CA LEU A 185 -7.04 0.34 12.98
C LEU A 185 -6.33 1.13 14.08
N LYS A 186 -6.49 0.67 15.33
CA LYS A 186 -6.00 1.37 16.55
C LYS A 186 -4.48 1.50 16.62
N ALA A 187 -3.74 0.69 15.87
CA ALA A 187 -2.28 0.74 15.79
C ALA A 187 -1.76 1.69 14.69
N LEU A 188 -2.64 2.21 13.81
CA LEU A 188 -2.25 3.01 12.67
C LEU A 188 -1.67 4.35 13.12
N LYS A 189 -0.42 4.61 12.71
CA LYS A 189 0.34 5.83 13.01
C LYS A 189 0.44 6.74 11.79
N GLU A 190 0.57 6.16 10.60
CA GLU A 190 0.76 6.91 9.36
C GLU A 190 -0.22 6.44 8.28
N LEU A 191 -0.98 7.38 7.74
CA LEU A 191 -1.94 7.13 6.68
C LEU A 191 -1.70 8.08 5.51
N ASN A 192 -1.40 7.51 4.34
CA ASN A 192 -1.28 8.24 3.09
C ASN A 192 -2.48 8.01 2.19
N LEU A 193 -3.30 9.04 2.00
CA LEU A 193 -4.46 9.12 1.12
C LEU A 193 -4.28 10.18 0.02
N ALA A 194 -3.04 10.60 -0.25
CA ALA A 194 -2.78 11.58 -1.30
C ALA A 194 -3.26 11.11 -2.68
N SER A 195 -3.58 12.04 -3.58
CA SER A 195 -4.03 11.73 -4.94
C SER A 195 -5.24 10.79 -4.98
N ASN A 196 -6.24 11.06 -4.13
CA ASN A 196 -7.54 10.38 -4.14
C ASN A 196 -8.63 11.39 -4.53
N ARG A 197 -9.89 11.13 -4.15
CA ARG A 197 -11.06 11.95 -4.48
C ARG A 197 -11.78 12.46 -3.22
N LEU A 198 -11.05 12.60 -2.10
CA LEU A 198 -11.62 13.04 -0.82
C LEU A 198 -12.21 14.44 -0.94
N ALA A 199 -13.44 14.62 -0.47
CA ALA A 199 -14.10 15.93 -0.41
C ALA A 199 -13.92 16.62 0.96
N ASP A 200 -13.52 15.88 1.99
CA ASP A 200 -13.27 16.37 3.34
C ASP A 200 -12.17 15.55 4.04
N LEU A 201 -11.68 16.03 5.18
CA LEU A 201 -10.76 15.29 6.04
C LEU A 201 -11.47 14.11 6.72
N PRO A 202 -10.83 12.95 6.84
CA PRO A 202 -11.38 11.83 7.60
C PRO A 202 -11.36 12.11 9.11
N GLY A 203 -12.38 11.64 9.83
CA GLY A 203 -12.34 11.60 11.29
C GLY A 203 -11.42 10.48 11.79
N CYS A 204 -10.78 10.68 12.94
CA CYS A 204 -9.83 9.71 13.51
C CYS A 204 -10.45 8.68 14.46
N GLY A 205 -11.78 8.52 14.46
CA GLY A 205 -12.48 7.57 15.33
C GLY A 205 -11.93 6.14 15.23
N GLY A 206 -11.70 5.65 14.01
CA GLY A 206 -11.10 4.34 13.75
C GLY A 206 -9.56 4.32 13.73
N PHE A 207 -8.90 5.47 13.87
CA PHE A 207 -7.44 5.64 13.79
C PHE A 207 -6.89 6.38 15.02
N THR A 208 -7.24 5.90 16.22
CA THR A 208 -6.98 6.63 17.46
C THR A 208 -5.49 6.87 17.79
N ALA A 209 -4.56 6.19 17.12
CA ALA A 209 -3.11 6.39 17.24
C ALA A 209 -2.49 7.21 16.10
N LEU A 210 -3.29 7.76 15.18
CA LEU A 210 -2.78 8.42 13.99
C LEU A 210 -1.96 9.68 14.34
N GLU A 211 -0.73 9.73 13.84
CA GLU A 211 0.22 10.82 14.05
C GLU A 211 0.47 11.62 12.76
N LEU A 212 0.50 10.94 11.61
CA LEU A 212 0.70 11.56 10.30
C LEU A 212 -0.45 11.21 9.36
N LEU A 213 -1.08 12.25 8.80
CA LEU A 213 -2.10 12.11 7.76
C LEU A 213 -1.69 12.89 6.51
N ASN A 214 -1.63 12.20 5.38
CA ASN A 214 -1.44 12.83 4.08
C ASN A 214 -2.71 12.72 3.23
N VAL A 215 -3.29 13.86 2.87
CA VAL A 215 -4.45 14.02 1.99
C VAL A 215 -4.17 15.05 0.89
N GLU A 216 -2.90 15.28 0.54
CA GLU A 216 -2.54 16.18 -0.56
C GLU A 216 -3.18 15.74 -1.89
N MET A 217 -3.44 16.69 -2.78
CA MET A 217 -3.98 16.40 -4.12
C MET A 217 -5.30 15.62 -4.07
N ASN A 218 -6.24 16.07 -3.24
CA ASN A 218 -7.62 15.60 -3.19
C ASN A 218 -8.56 16.73 -3.66
N SER A 219 -9.87 16.60 -3.37
CA SER A 219 -10.92 17.57 -3.72
C SER A 219 -11.47 18.30 -2.49
N ILE A 220 -10.64 18.51 -1.46
CA ILE A 220 -11.08 19.12 -0.20
C ILE A 220 -11.29 20.62 -0.40
N LEU A 221 -12.54 21.07 -0.26
CA LEU A 221 -12.89 22.48 -0.40
C LEU A 221 -12.77 23.23 0.94
N THR A 222 -13.41 22.68 1.98
CA THR A 222 -13.62 23.40 3.25
C THR A 222 -13.54 22.39 4.39
N PRO A 223 -12.34 22.05 4.89
CA PRO A 223 -12.19 21.07 5.96
C PRO A 223 -12.85 21.55 7.25
N SER A 224 -13.44 20.63 7.99
CA SER A 224 -14.07 20.95 9.29
C SER A 224 -13.05 21.43 10.32
N ALA A 225 -13.37 22.53 11.01
CA ALA A 225 -12.56 23.08 12.09
C ALA A 225 -12.39 22.11 13.29
N ASP A 226 -13.36 21.21 13.48
CA ASP A 226 -13.36 20.22 14.57
C ASP A 226 -12.37 19.06 14.32
N PHE A 227 -11.70 19.01 13.16
CA PHE A 227 -10.72 17.97 12.84
C PHE A 227 -9.66 17.84 13.93
N PHE A 228 -9.07 18.94 14.39
CA PHE A 228 -7.99 18.91 15.39
C PHE A 228 -8.45 18.43 16.78
N GLN A 229 -9.74 18.61 17.09
CA GLN A 229 -10.36 18.09 18.31
C GLN A 229 -10.67 16.59 18.17
N SER A 230 -11.13 16.18 16.98
CA SER A 230 -11.46 14.78 16.65
C SER A 230 -10.21 13.91 16.43
N CYS A 231 -9.10 14.53 16.05
CA CYS A 231 -7.82 13.90 15.73
C CYS A 231 -6.68 14.49 16.58
N PRO A 232 -6.74 14.38 17.91
CA PRO A 232 -5.83 15.12 18.80
C PRO A 232 -4.37 14.68 18.67
N ARG A 233 -4.11 13.42 18.25
CA ARG A 233 -2.77 12.85 18.10
C ARG A 233 -2.07 13.18 16.78
N VAL A 234 -2.81 13.67 15.77
CA VAL A 234 -2.21 14.04 14.49
C VAL A 234 -1.28 15.22 14.71
N ARG A 235 0.02 15.02 14.48
CA ARG A 235 1.08 16.03 14.61
C ARG A 235 1.44 16.64 13.27
N GLU A 236 1.26 15.88 12.19
CA GLU A 236 1.57 16.32 10.85
C GLU A 236 0.39 16.03 9.92
N LEU A 237 -0.20 17.09 9.36
CA LEU A 237 -1.25 17.03 8.36
C LEU A 237 -0.74 17.61 7.04
N LYS A 238 -0.55 16.76 6.02
CA LYS A 238 -0.27 17.21 4.65
C LYS A 238 -1.60 17.33 3.92
N ALA A 239 -2.07 18.56 3.70
CA ALA A 239 -3.33 18.83 3.03
C ALA A 239 -3.19 19.85 1.88
N GLY A 240 -1.96 20.16 1.50
CA GLY A 240 -1.69 21.04 0.37
C GLY A 240 -2.25 20.55 -0.96
N LYS A 241 -2.27 21.43 -1.95
CA LYS A 241 -2.76 21.12 -3.31
C LYS A 241 -4.20 20.58 -3.34
N ASN A 242 -5.04 21.06 -2.44
CA ASN A 242 -6.49 20.86 -2.48
C ASN A 242 -7.17 22.15 -3.00
N PRO A 243 -8.33 22.06 -3.68
CA PRO A 243 -9.02 23.20 -4.25
C PRO A 243 -9.77 24.03 -3.19
N PHE A 244 -9.05 24.60 -2.23
CA PHE A 244 -9.66 25.24 -1.07
C PHE A 244 -10.60 26.38 -1.45
N LYS A 245 -11.79 26.38 -0.87
CA LYS A 245 -12.75 27.48 -0.93
C LYS A 245 -12.49 28.43 0.23
N CYS A 246 -11.93 29.60 -0.06
CA CYS A 246 -11.67 30.66 0.89
C CYS A 246 -12.96 31.30 1.39
N SER A 247 -13.51 30.70 2.42
CA SER A 247 -14.75 31.07 3.08
C SER A 247 -14.55 31.32 4.58
N CYS A 248 -15.62 31.74 5.26
CA CYS A 248 -15.61 31.95 6.71
C CYS A 248 -15.31 30.64 7.47
N GLU A 249 -15.77 29.50 6.95
CA GLU A 249 -15.54 28.18 7.52
C GLU A 249 -14.07 27.77 7.37
N LEU A 250 -13.45 27.98 6.19
CA LEU A 250 -12.02 27.73 6.02
C LEU A 250 -11.18 28.62 6.97
N ARG A 251 -11.61 29.86 7.18
CA ARG A 251 -10.98 30.76 8.17
C ARG A 251 -11.08 30.19 9.59
N ALA A 252 -12.20 29.55 9.95
CA ALA A 252 -12.34 28.87 11.24
C ALA A 252 -11.37 27.69 11.36
N PHE A 253 -11.26 26.85 10.32
CA PHE A 253 -10.29 25.76 10.28
C PHE A 253 -8.84 26.25 10.49
N ILE A 254 -8.43 27.32 9.80
CA ILE A 254 -7.08 27.90 9.94
C ILE A 254 -6.86 28.47 11.35
N ARG A 255 -7.90 29.02 12.00
CA ARG A 255 -7.81 29.51 13.38
C ARG A 255 -7.58 28.36 14.37
N GLU A 256 -8.33 27.27 14.22
CA GLU A 256 -8.16 26.08 15.05
C GLU A 256 -6.81 25.40 14.81
N GLU A 257 -6.35 25.36 13.56
CA GLU A 257 -5.03 24.86 13.20
C GLU A 257 -3.90 25.58 13.95
N LYS A 258 -3.93 26.92 13.98
CA LYS A 258 -2.97 27.73 14.74
C LYS A 258 -3.02 27.45 16.23
N GLN A 259 -4.23 27.32 16.79
CA GLN A 259 -4.42 26.99 18.21
C GLN A 259 -3.92 25.57 18.54
N SER A 260 -3.98 24.64 17.58
CA SER A 260 -3.56 23.26 17.74
C SER A 260 -2.04 23.05 17.70
N GLY A 261 -1.26 24.12 17.49
CA GLY A 261 0.20 24.12 17.49
C GLY A 261 0.86 24.17 16.11
N GLY A 262 0.10 24.41 15.03
CA GLY A 262 0.67 24.50 13.68
C GLY A 262 1.04 23.14 13.11
N ARG A 263 0.05 22.38 12.62
CA ARG A 263 0.20 20.97 12.21
C ARG A 263 0.26 20.80 10.70
N LEU A 264 -0.02 21.86 9.93
CA LEU A 264 -0.02 21.80 8.46
C LEU A 264 1.40 21.78 7.91
N PHE A 265 1.76 20.66 7.27
CA PHE A 265 3.06 20.52 6.61
C PHE A 265 3.14 21.39 5.35
N GLY A 266 4.23 22.12 5.16
CA GLY A 266 4.42 22.99 3.99
C GLY A 266 3.61 24.28 4.03
N TRP A 267 3.02 24.62 5.18
CA TRP A 267 2.35 25.90 5.39
C TRP A 267 3.36 27.07 5.32
N PRO A 268 3.02 28.21 4.67
CA PRO A 268 1.79 28.47 3.90
C PRO A 268 1.90 28.12 2.41
N ALA A 269 3.08 27.78 1.90
CA ALA A 269 3.37 27.73 0.46
C ALA A 269 2.52 26.72 -0.32
N ALA A 270 2.10 25.61 0.31
CA ALA A 270 1.29 24.58 -0.32
C ALA A 270 -0.23 24.85 -0.28
N TYR A 271 -0.67 25.96 0.33
CA TYR A 271 -2.06 26.24 0.67
C TYR A 271 -2.54 27.53 0.02
N MET A 272 -3.33 27.41 -1.03
CA MET A 272 -3.85 28.53 -1.82
C MET A 272 -5.35 28.40 -2.02
N CYS A 273 -6.05 29.53 -2.11
CA CYS A 273 -7.45 29.59 -2.52
C CYS A 273 -7.57 29.13 -3.97
N GLU A 274 -8.51 28.22 -4.24
CA GLU A 274 -9.00 27.95 -5.60
C GLU A 274 -10.29 28.73 -5.86
N TYR A 275 -11.12 28.88 -4.82
CA TYR A 275 -12.38 29.62 -4.88
C TYR A 275 -12.50 30.62 -3.73
N PRO A 276 -13.33 31.67 -3.87
CA PRO A 276 -13.93 32.16 -5.12
C PRO A 276 -12.88 32.70 -6.11
N GLU A 277 -13.28 32.97 -7.37
CA GLU A 277 -12.36 33.34 -8.46
C GLU A 277 -11.56 34.62 -8.18
N ASP A 278 -12.13 35.58 -7.45
CA ASP A 278 -11.46 36.82 -7.05
C ASP A 278 -10.34 36.62 -6.03
N LEU A 279 -10.38 35.51 -5.28
CA LEU A 279 -9.33 35.13 -4.32
C LEU A 279 -8.39 34.06 -4.86
N ARG A 280 -8.63 33.53 -6.07
CA ARG A 280 -7.87 32.41 -6.62
C ARG A 280 -6.37 32.69 -6.67
N GLY A 281 -5.57 31.73 -6.19
CA GLY A 281 -4.11 31.84 -6.09
C GLY A 281 -3.61 32.57 -4.83
N THR A 282 -4.50 33.18 -4.04
CA THR A 282 -4.13 33.82 -2.77
C THR A 282 -3.73 32.76 -1.74
N GLN A 283 -2.64 32.97 -0.99
CA GLN A 283 -2.26 32.04 0.08
C GLN A 283 -3.31 32.05 1.20
N LEU A 284 -3.58 30.88 1.78
CA LEU A 284 -4.58 30.76 2.85
C LEU A 284 -4.26 31.62 4.09
N LYS A 285 -3.00 32.00 4.30
CA LYS A 285 -2.61 32.93 5.38
C LYS A 285 -3.00 34.39 5.13
N ASP A 286 -3.23 34.78 3.88
CA ASP A 286 -3.31 36.17 3.43
C ASP A 286 -4.72 36.57 2.95
N PHE A 287 -5.66 35.64 2.80
CA PHE A 287 -7.01 36.01 2.36
C PHE A 287 -7.81 36.68 3.48
N HIS A 288 -8.54 37.72 3.11
CA HIS A 288 -9.42 38.48 3.98
C HIS A 288 -10.81 38.52 3.36
N LEU A 289 -11.82 38.14 4.15
CA LEU A 289 -13.23 38.28 3.77
C LEU A 289 -13.77 39.52 4.48
N SER A 290 -14.35 40.44 3.72
CA SER A 290 -15.11 41.57 4.26
C SER A 290 -16.30 41.03 5.07
N GLU A 291 -16.51 41.59 6.26
CA GLU A 291 -17.64 41.27 7.14
C GLU A 291 -18.99 41.56 6.50
#